data_AF-A0A5N7B6X6-F1
#
_entry.id   AF-A0A5N7B6X6-F1
#
_cell.length_a   1.000
_cell.length_b   1.000
_cell.length_c   1.000
_cell.angle_alpha   90.00
_cell.angle_beta   90.00
_cell.angle_gamma   90.00
#
_symmetry.space_group_name_H-M   'P 1'
#
loop_
_entity.id
_entity.type
_entity.pdbx_description
1 polymer ?
#
loop_
_entity_poly.entity_id
_entity_poly.type
_entity_poly.pdbx_seq_one_letter_code
_entity_poly.pdbx_strand_id
1 'polypeptide(L)'
;MGERGTTAHTWCNSTYQVVTRNEKTDPVWRLRVPEEALLHPFLMHGILALSALHISRTRDNRRRPEYISTAVAHQNKALASFRKLLDDINDSNAKAMFALSGVIVVYAFGFPHSPESTDPWTCIDDFIQILVLARGVQQVLRQATPSIKKSDWKGLLYLDECFASLPKDALSPFEQLRELNAYCGAQDPTHDTDIYSETIENLADVTAAAYGGLTSITVAARWAIRLKSQFVNLIRERSPLALIILMHLCGVLSRRQYDWCIDQWIFRLPKAIWQVLDDRWKPYAQWPMIEIFGQDFLNEIEVD
;
A
#
# COMPACT_ATOMS: atom_id res chain seq x y z
N MET A 1 18.09 -7.55 -26.64
CA MET A 1 16.81 -8.30 -26.84
C MET A 1 16.45 -9.19 -25.64
N GLY A 2 17.39 -9.55 -24.75
CA GLY A 2 17.15 -10.47 -23.62
C GLY A 2 16.29 -9.93 -22.46
N GLU A 3 16.53 -8.71 -21.96
CA GLU A 3 15.87 -8.25 -20.71
C GLU A 3 14.40 -7.88 -20.87
N ARG A 4 14.01 -7.23 -21.99
CA ARG A 4 12.60 -6.93 -22.26
C ARG A 4 11.74 -8.19 -22.38
N GLY A 5 12.29 -9.24 -22.99
CA GLY A 5 11.63 -10.54 -23.08
C GLY A 5 11.45 -11.18 -21.71
N THR A 6 12.46 -11.12 -20.85
CA THR A 6 12.40 -11.65 -19.48
C THR A 6 11.38 -10.91 -18.61
N THR A 7 11.31 -9.58 -18.65
CA THR A 7 10.36 -8.81 -17.83
C THR A 7 8.92 -8.98 -18.31
N ALA A 8 8.66 -8.93 -19.62
CA ALA A 8 7.32 -9.18 -20.16
C ALA A 8 6.83 -10.61 -19.85
N HIS A 9 7.70 -11.60 -20.01
CA HIS A 9 7.40 -12.99 -19.62
C HIS A 9 7.14 -13.13 -18.12
N THR A 10 7.88 -12.39 -17.27
CA THR A 10 7.66 -12.40 -15.82
C THR A 10 6.38 -11.70 -15.41
N TRP A 11 5.89 -10.72 -16.19
CA TRP A 11 4.54 -10.20 -15.99
C TRP A 11 3.52 -11.32 -16.14
N CYS A 12 3.47 -11.96 -17.32
CA CYS A 12 2.47 -12.97 -17.67
C CYS A 12 2.46 -14.17 -16.73
N ASN A 13 3.62 -14.52 -16.14
CA ASN A 13 3.75 -15.72 -15.33
C ASN A 13 3.53 -15.49 -13.83
N SER A 14 3.87 -14.32 -13.29
CA SER A 14 3.84 -14.14 -11.83
C SER A 14 3.61 -12.71 -11.34
N THR A 15 4.10 -11.68 -12.02
CA THR A 15 3.99 -10.30 -11.50
C THR A 15 2.55 -9.83 -11.41
N TYR A 16 1.71 -10.19 -12.39
CA TYR A 16 0.32 -9.76 -12.39
C TYR A 16 -0.45 -10.24 -11.13
N GLN A 17 -0.01 -11.32 -10.48
CA GLN A 17 -0.69 -11.90 -9.32
C GLN A 17 -0.72 -10.94 -8.14
N VAL A 18 0.29 -10.06 -7.99
CA VAL A 18 0.35 -9.07 -6.90
C VAL A 18 -0.73 -7.98 -7.02
N VAL A 19 -1.19 -7.70 -8.24
CA VAL A 19 -2.25 -6.71 -8.53
C VAL A 19 -3.63 -7.36 -8.69
N THR A 20 -3.68 -8.69 -8.80
CA THR A 20 -4.92 -9.47 -8.84
C THR A 20 -5.53 -9.60 -7.44
N ARG A 21 -6.82 -9.31 -7.34
CA ARG A 21 -7.55 -9.38 -6.05
C ARG A 21 -8.23 -10.73 -5.83
N ASN A 22 -8.70 -11.35 -6.91
CA ASN A 22 -9.47 -12.61 -6.92
C ASN A 22 -9.53 -13.17 -8.35
N GLU A 23 -10.09 -14.37 -8.50
CA GLU A 23 -10.25 -15.06 -9.79
C GLU A 23 -11.01 -14.24 -10.83
N LYS A 24 -11.95 -13.38 -10.42
CA LYS A 24 -12.70 -12.51 -11.34
C LYS A 24 -11.84 -11.39 -11.94
N THR A 25 -10.83 -10.93 -11.20
CA THR A 25 -9.93 -9.84 -11.64
C THR A 25 -8.66 -10.35 -12.30
N ASP A 26 -8.31 -11.63 -12.12
CA ASP A 26 -7.15 -12.28 -12.75
C ASP A 26 -7.09 -12.06 -14.27
N PRO A 27 -8.16 -12.33 -15.06
CA PRO A 27 -8.08 -12.21 -16.51
C PRO A 27 -7.81 -10.77 -16.97
N VAL A 28 -8.26 -9.78 -16.19
CA VAL A 28 -8.04 -8.37 -16.52
C VAL A 28 -6.57 -8.03 -16.39
N TRP A 29 -5.92 -8.38 -15.27
CA TRP A 29 -4.50 -8.09 -15.07
C TRP A 29 -3.56 -8.97 -15.89
N ARG A 30 -3.91 -10.24 -16.10
CA ARG A 30 -3.10 -11.18 -16.85
C ARG A 30 -3.16 -10.96 -18.36
N LEU A 31 -4.33 -10.62 -18.91
CA LEU A 31 -4.54 -10.55 -20.36
C LEU A 31 -4.88 -9.13 -20.85
N ARG A 32 -5.91 -8.48 -20.27
CA ARG A 32 -6.42 -7.20 -20.78
C ARG A 32 -5.47 -6.03 -20.55
N VAL A 33 -4.79 -5.98 -19.41
CA VAL A 33 -3.82 -4.92 -19.09
C VAL A 33 -2.61 -4.96 -20.03
N PRO A 34 -2.01 -6.13 -20.36
CA PRO A 34 -1.01 -6.22 -21.42
C PRO A 34 -1.51 -5.82 -22.80
N GLU A 35 -2.74 -6.19 -23.19
CA GLU A 35 -3.35 -5.75 -24.46
C GLU A 35 -3.45 -4.22 -24.54
N GLU A 36 -3.95 -3.60 -23.47
CA GLU A 36 -4.04 -2.13 -23.33
C GLU A 36 -2.64 -1.48 -23.39
N ALA A 37 -1.63 -2.13 -22.80
CA ALA A 37 -0.26 -1.63 -22.78
C ALA A 37 0.40 -1.59 -24.17
N LEU A 38 -0.05 -2.42 -25.12
CA LEU A 38 0.42 -2.35 -26.51
C LEU A 38 -0.04 -1.06 -27.21
N LEU A 39 -1.19 -0.52 -26.81
CA LEU A 39 -1.73 0.74 -27.32
C LEU A 39 -1.16 1.96 -26.57
N HIS A 40 -0.77 1.77 -25.31
CA HIS A 40 -0.32 2.84 -24.42
C HIS A 40 1.11 2.58 -23.89
N PRO A 41 2.17 3.12 -24.55
CA PRO A 41 3.56 2.85 -24.17
C PRO A 41 3.92 3.16 -22.71
N PHE A 42 3.24 4.14 -22.11
CA PHE A 42 3.46 4.49 -20.70
C PHE A 42 3.03 3.36 -19.75
N LEU A 43 1.92 2.67 -20.04
CA LEU A 43 1.47 1.53 -19.27
C LEU A 43 2.43 0.36 -19.43
N MET A 44 2.90 0.11 -20.66
CA MET A 44 3.93 -0.90 -20.92
C MET A 44 5.19 -0.65 -20.08
N HIS A 45 5.64 0.61 -19.98
CA HIS A 45 6.74 0.95 -19.10
C HIS A 45 6.45 0.66 -17.62
N GLY A 46 5.24 0.92 -17.12
CA GLY A 46 4.87 0.55 -15.75
C GLY A 46 4.90 -0.97 -15.51
N ILE A 47 4.33 -1.74 -16.43
CA ILE A 47 4.35 -3.22 -16.39
C ILE A 47 5.79 -3.73 -16.30
N LEU A 48 6.67 -3.25 -17.19
CA LEU A 48 8.07 -3.65 -17.22
C LEU A 48 8.83 -3.22 -15.96
N ALA A 49 8.53 -2.02 -15.43
CA ALA A 49 9.11 -1.52 -14.19
C ALA A 49 8.76 -2.44 -13.01
N LEU A 50 7.48 -2.76 -12.84
CA LEU A 50 7.03 -3.62 -11.75
C LEU A 50 7.56 -5.05 -11.89
N SER A 51 7.63 -5.59 -13.11
CA SER A 51 8.22 -6.92 -13.34
C SER A 51 9.73 -6.96 -13.05
N ALA A 52 10.49 -5.93 -13.45
CA ALA A 52 11.91 -5.85 -13.11
C ALA A 52 12.11 -5.76 -11.59
N LEU A 53 11.28 -4.96 -10.91
CA LEU A 53 11.29 -4.84 -9.46
C LEU A 53 10.96 -6.18 -8.79
N HIS A 54 9.91 -6.86 -9.23
CA HIS A 54 9.53 -8.18 -8.73
C HIS A 54 10.68 -9.17 -8.85
N ILE A 55 11.35 -9.25 -10.01
CA ILE A 55 12.54 -10.11 -10.20
C ILE A 55 13.64 -9.79 -9.18
N SER A 56 13.90 -8.50 -8.92
CA SER A 56 14.94 -8.07 -7.97
C SER A 56 14.61 -8.42 -6.51
N ARG A 57 13.35 -8.72 -6.20
CA ARG A 57 12.84 -9.02 -4.86
C ARG A 57 12.67 -10.51 -4.60
N THR A 58 12.31 -11.29 -5.62
CA THR A 58 11.96 -12.71 -5.45
C THR A 58 12.98 -13.70 -6.00
N ARG A 59 13.95 -13.24 -6.80
CA ARG A 59 15.02 -14.11 -7.29
C ARG A 59 16.33 -13.82 -6.59
N ASP A 60 17.02 -14.87 -6.20
CA ASP A 60 18.42 -14.78 -5.78
C ASP A 60 19.29 -14.42 -6.97
N ASN A 61 19.92 -13.24 -6.94
CA ASN A 61 20.81 -12.89 -8.03
C ASN A 61 21.85 -11.80 -7.71
N ARG A 62 23.08 -12.03 -8.17
CA ARG A 62 24.16 -11.04 -8.31
C ARG A 62 23.73 -9.81 -9.14
N ARG A 63 22.71 -9.98 -9.99
CA ARG A 63 22.15 -8.94 -10.89
C ARG A 63 21.05 -8.07 -10.27
N ARG A 64 20.79 -8.19 -8.96
CA ARG A 64 19.78 -7.36 -8.27
C ARG A 64 19.92 -5.85 -8.57
N PRO A 65 21.13 -5.24 -8.54
CA PRO A 65 21.28 -3.82 -8.85
C PRO A 65 20.86 -3.46 -10.29
N GLU A 66 21.12 -4.35 -11.25
CA GLU A 66 20.75 -4.15 -12.66
C GLU A 66 19.23 -4.15 -12.85
N TYR A 67 18.53 -5.07 -12.19
CA TYR A 67 17.06 -5.11 -12.23
C TYR A 67 16.43 -3.91 -11.53
N ILE A 68 16.99 -3.44 -10.40
CA ILE A 68 16.55 -2.19 -9.76
C ILE A 68 16.76 -1.01 -10.71
N SER A 69 17.93 -0.89 -11.33
CA SER A 69 18.21 0.18 -12.31
C SER A 69 17.23 0.15 -13.49
N THR A 70 16.94 -1.04 -14.01
CA THR A 70 15.95 -1.26 -15.07
C THR A 70 14.55 -0.85 -14.62
N ALA A 71 14.16 -1.22 -13.41
CA ALA A 71 12.88 -0.87 -12.82
C ALA A 71 12.73 0.65 -12.71
N VAL A 72 13.75 1.36 -12.19
CA VAL A 72 13.77 2.83 -12.09
C VAL A 72 13.69 3.49 -13.47
N ALA A 73 14.47 3.02 -14.44
CA ALA A 73 14.48 3.58 -15.79
C ALA A 73 13.11 3.47 -16.47
N HIS A 74 12.43 2.34 -16.31
CA HIS A 74 11.08 2.16 -16.83
C HIS A 74 10.03 2.97 -16.06
N GLN A 75 10.11 3.00 -14.72
CA GLN A 75 9.21 3.78 -13.88
C GLN A 75 9.26 5.28 -14.24
N ASN A 76 10.47 5.83 -14.43
CA ASN A 76 10.66 7.22 -14.83
C ASN A 76 10.00 7.54 -16.18
N LYS A 77 10.11 6.64 -17.16
CA LYS A 77 9.44 6.79 -18.47
C LYS A 77 7.92 6.71 -18.37
N ALA A 78 7.40 5.78 -17.57
CA ALA A 78 5.97 5.65 -17.32
C ALA A 78 5.42 6.93 -16.68
N LEU A 79 6.06 7.40 -15.61
CA LEU A 79 5.66 8.61 -14.87
C LEU A 79 5.75 9.88 -15.70
N ALA A 80 6.76 10.01 -16.57
CA ALA A 80 6.90 11.19 -17.43
C ALA A 80 5.70 11.40 -18.35
N SER A 81 5.18 10.32 -18.94
CA SER A 81 3.98 10.37 -19.78
C SER A 81 2.70 10.44 -18.95
N PHE A 82 2.62 9.65 -17.87
CA PHE A 82 1.46 9.63 -16.97
C PHE A 82 1.14 11.02 -16.42
N ARG A 83 2.15 11.76 -15.96
CA ARG A 83 2.00 13.13 -15.43
C ARG A 83 1.42 14.11 -16.46
N LYS A 84 1.76 13.95 -17.75
CA LYS A 84 1.23 14.81 -18.83
C LYS A 84 -0.25 14.55 -19.14
N LEU A 85 -0.75 13.37 -18.77
CA LEU A 85 -2.12 12.93 -19.05
C LEU A 85 -3.06 13.10 -17.85
N LEU A 86 -2.56 13.54 -16.68
CA LEU A 86 -3.37 13.66 -15.46
C LEU A 86 -4.55 14.64 -15.59
N ASP A 87 -4.38 15.66 -16.43
CA ASP A 87 -5.39 16.70 -16.68
C ASP A 87 -6.28 16.41 -17.90
N ASP A 88 -6.04 15.30 -18.63
CA ASP A 88 -6.80 14.87 -19.81
C ASP A 88 -7.10 13.37 -19.77
N ILE A 89 -7.76 12.93 -18.69
CA ILE A 89 -8.24 11.55 -18.57
C ILE A 89 -9.60 11.46 -19.26
N ASN A 90 -9.70 10.63 -20.30
CA ASN A 90 -10.88 10.47 -21.12
C ASN A 90 -11.09 9.00 -21.54
N ASP A 91 -12.17 8.70 -22.25
CA ASP A 91 -12.56 7.32 -22.59
C ASP A 91 -11.47 6.55 -23.37
N SER A 92 -10.58 7.24 -24.08
CA SER A 92 -9.50 6.60 -24.86
C SER A 92 -8.29 6.15 -24.02
N ASN A 93 -8.06 6.76 -22.85
CA ASN A 93 -6.89 6.49 -22.02
C ASN A 93 -7.21 6.06 -20.59
N ALA A 94 -8.49 6.13 -20.19
CA ALA A 94 -8.93 5.87 -18.81
C ALA A 94 -8.51 4.49 -18.29
N LYS A 95 -8.61 3.44 -19.11
CA LYS A 95 -8.16 2.08 -18.74
C LYS A 95 -6.66 2.04 -18.47
N ALA A 96 -5.85 2.60 -19.37
CA ALA A 96 -4.42 2.66 -19.21
C ALA A 96 -3.97 3.49 -18.00
N MET A 97 -4.63 4.64 -17.76
CA MET A 97 -4.38 5.49 -16.59
C MET A 97 -4.76 4.79 -15.28
N PHE A 98 -5.90 4.08 -15.27
CA PHE A 98 -6.36 3.30 -14.13
C PHE A 98 -5.37 2.16 -13.80
N ALA A 99 -5.00 1.35 -14.80
CA ALA A 99 -4.07 0.24 -14.60
C ALA A 99 -2.70 0.73 -14.13
N LEU A 100 -2.15 1.77 -14.78
CA LEU A 100 -0.84 2.29 -14.39
C LEU A 100 -0.87 2.84 -12.96
N SER A 101 -1.96 3.48 -12.53
CA SER A 101 -2.08 3.98 -11.15
C SER A 101 -1.94 2.87 -10.12
N GLY A 102 -2.61 1.73 -10.33
CA GLY A 102 -2.45 0.56 -9.45
C GLY A 102 -1.03 0.01 -9.46
N VAL A 103 -0.42 -0.10 -10.65
CA VAL A 103 0.97 -0.55 -10.82
C VAL A 103 1.95 0.38 -10.09
N ILE A 104 1.77 1.69 -10.17
CA ILE A 104 2.62 2.68 -9.48
C ILE A 104 2.53 2.51 -7.96
N VAL A 105 1.34 2.26 -7.41
CA VAL A 105 1.16 2.05 -5.96
C VAL A 105 1.90 0.81 -5.50
N VAL A 106 1.73 -0.33 -6.19
CA VAL A 106 2.47 -1.56 -5.83
C VAL A 106 3.97 -1.38 -5.98
N TYR A 107 4.40 -0.70 -7.04
CA TYR A 107 5.81 -0.36 -7.24
C TYR A 107 6.35 0.43 -6.05
N ALA A 108 5.63 1.46 -5.58
CA ALA A 108 6.06 2.30 -4.47
C ALA A 108 6.22 1.50 -3.17
N PHE A 109 5.30 0.59 -2.85
CA PHE A 109 5.44 -0.30 -1.70
C PHE A 109 6.67 -1.21 -1.84
N GLY A 110 6.84 -1.87 -3.00
CA GLY A 110 7.90 -2.87 -3.19
C GLY A 110 9.29 -2.32 -3.49
N PHE A 111 9.43 -1.03 -3.73
CA PHE A 111 10.73 -0.43 -4.05
C PHE A 111 11.65 -0.49 -2.83
N PRO A 112 12.93 -0.87 -2.97
CA PRO A 112 13.85 -0.88 -1.84
C PRO A 112 14.12 0.55 -1.36
N HIS A 113 13.87 0.80 -0.08
CA HIS A 113 14.18 2.06 0.60
C HIS A 113 15.49 1.92 1.37
N SER A 114 16.26 3.01 1.50
CA SER A 114 17.64 2.96 1.97
C SER A 114 17.75 2.18 3.30
N PRO A 115 18.54 1.10 3.35
CA PRO A 115 18.74 0.32 4.57
C PRO A 115 19.75 0.98 5.52
N GLU A 116 20.37 2.09 5.16
CA GLU A 116 21.54 2.64 5.86
C GLU A 116 21.22 3.73 6.89
N SER A 117 19.97 4.18 6.98
CA SER A 117 19.57 5.11 8.03
C SER A 117 19.26 4.36 9.33
N THR A 118 20.05 4.62 10.37
CA THR A 118 19.73 4.24 11.75
C THR A 118 18.66 5.14 12.38
N ASP A 119 18.30 6.26 11.73
CA ASP A 119 17.26 7.15 12.22
C ASP A 119 15.85 6.58 11.94
N PRO A 120 15.06 6.33 13.00
CA PRO A 120 13.70 5.80 12.86
C PRO A 120 12.78 6.73 12.05
N TRP A 121 12.97 8.05 12.14
CA TRP A 121 12.14 9.01 11.42
C TRP A 121 12.27 8.89 9.91
N THR A 122 13.47 8.61 9.41
CA THR A 122 13.69 8.35 7.98
C THR A 122 12.82 7.20 7.47
N CYS A 123 12.66 6.11 8.24
CA CYS A 123 11.79 5.00 7.86
C CYS A 123 10.31 5.41 7.82
N ILE A 124 9.88 6.24 8.78
CA ILE A 124 8.50 6.73 8.86
C ILE A 124 8.23 7.70 7.69
N ASP A 125 9.16 8.60 7.41
CA ASP A 125 9.07 9.59 6.33
C ASP A 125 9.01 8.93 4.95
N ASP A 126 9.82 7.90 4.71
CA ASP A 126 9.77 7.09 3.48
C ASP A 126 8.38 6.44 3.30
N PHE A 127 7.82 5.88 4.37
CA PHE A 127 6.47 5.30 4.32
C PHE A 127 5.39 6.36 4.06
N ILE A 128 5.51 7.55 4.67
CA ILE A 128 4.61 8.69 4.39
C ILE A 128 4.62 9.03 2.91
N GLN A 129 5.78 9.02 2.23
CA GLN A 129 5.84 9.30 0.79
C GLN A 129 5.04 8.29 -0.03
N ILE A 130 5.07 7.01 0.34
CA ILE A 130 4.25 5.97 -0.29
C ILE A 130 2.77 6.27 -0.09
N LEU A 131 2.36 6.64 1.13
CA LEU A 131 0.96 6.99 1.43
C LEU A 131 0.49 8.22 0.64
N VAL A 132 1.34 9.25 0.51
CA VAL A 132 1.05 10.45 -0.28
C VAL A 132 0.88 10.11 -1.75
N LEU A 133 1.75 9.27 -2.31
CA LEU A 133 1.68 8.80 -3.69
C LEU A 133 0.38 8.00 -3.92
N ALA A 134 0.06 7.07 -3.03
CA ALA A 134 -1.15 6.26 -3.13
C ALA A 134 -2.42 7.11 -3.01
N ARG A 135 -2.45 8.10 -2.11
CA ARG A 135 -3.55 9.06 -2.02
C ARG A 135 -3.73 9.85 -3.33
N GLY A 136 -2.64 10.23 -4.00
CA GLY A 136 -2.67 10.92 -5.28
C GLY A 136 -3.43 10.17 -6.38
N VAL A 137 -3.52 8.84 -6.29
CA VAL A 137 -4.30 8.00 -7.22
C VAL A 137 -5.80 8.27 -7.13
N GLN A 138 -6.33 8.82 -6.02
CA GLN A 138 -7.75 9.18 -5.91
C GLN A 138 -8.23 10.08 -7.06
N GLN A 139 -7.41 11.04 -7.49
CA GLN A 139 -7.76 11.94 -8.59
C GLN A 139 -7.95 11.15 -9.90
N VAL A 140 -7.05 10.21 -10.19
CA VAL A 140 -7.12 9.37 -11.39
C VAL A 140 -8.33 8.45 -11.32
N LEU A 141 -8.58 7.83 -10.16
CA LEU A 141 -9.77 7.00 -9.97
C LEU A 141 -11.04 7.80 -10.20
N ARG A 142 -11.15 9.02 -9.65
CA ARG A 142 -12.33 9.88 -9.83
C ARG A 142 -12.61 10.18 -11.30
N GLN A 143 -11.58 10.47 -12.08
CA GLN A 143 -11.74 10.80 -13.51
C GLN A 143 -11.96 9.56 -14.39
N ALA A 144 -11.25 8.46 -14.13
CA ALA A 144 -11.34 7.24 -14.94
C ALA A 144 -12.58 6.39 -14.65
N THR A 145 -13.10 6.41 -13.42
CA THR A 145 -14.20 5.53 -12.96
C THR A 145 -15.42 5.52 -13.89
N PRO A 146 -15.94 6.66 -14.40
CA PRO A 146 -17.06 6.66 -15.32
C PRO A 146 -16.83 5.82 -16.58
N SER A 147 -15.64 5.92 -17.17
CA SER A 147 -15.23 5.17 -18.36
C SER A 147 -15.03 3.69 -18.03
N ILE A 148 -14.34 3.38 -16.92
CA ILE A 148 -14.13 1.99 -16.46
C ILE A 148 -15.47 1.29 -16.23
N LYS A 149 -16.43 1.96 -15.59
CA LYS A 149 -17.76 1.41 -15.29
C LYS A 149 -18.54 1.01 -16.54
N LYS A 150 -18.36 1.74 -17.64
CA LYS A 150 -19.00 1.46 -18.94
C LYS A 150 -18.27 0.37 -19.75
N SER A 151 -17.05 0.02 -19.35
CA SER A 151 -16.20 -0.93 -20.07
C SER A 151 -16.31 -2.36 -19.52
N ASP A 152 -15.59 -3.27 -20.19
CA ASP A 152 -15.35 -4.64 -19.75
C ASP A 152 -14.51 -4.73 -18.46
N TRP A 153 -13.88 -3.64 -18.01
CA TRP A 153 -13.11 -3.57 -16.77
C TRP A 153 -13.94 -3.20 -15.54
N LYS A 154 -15.26 -3.05 -15.65
CA LYS A 154 -16.14 -2.68 -14.53
C LYS A 154 -15.96 -3.56 -13.28
N GLY A 155 -15.60 -4.84 -13.46
CA GLY A 155 -15.29 -5.77 -12.36
C GLY A 155 -14.11 -5.34 -11.48
N LEU A 156 -13.22 -4.47 -11.97
CA LEU A 156 -12.14 -3.87 -11.17
C LEU A 156 -12.67 -2.82 -10.16
N LEU A 157 -13.84 -2.22 -10.40
CA LEU A 157 -14.41 -1.22 -9.50
C LEU A 157 -15.16 -1.85 -8.33
N TYR A 158 -15.74 -3.04 -8.55
CA TYR A 158 -16.48 -3.75 -7.52
C TYR A 158 -15.53 -4.63 -6.71
N LEU A 159 -15.78 -4.65 -5.41
CA LEU A 159 -15.29 -5.66 -4.51
C LEU A 159 -16.55 -6.40 -4.09
N ASP A 160 -16.69 -7.68 -4.45
CA ASP A 160 -17.86 -8.45 -4.05
C ASP A 160 -18.01 -8.33 -2.53
N GLU A 161 -19.19 -7.86 -2.10
CA GLU A 161 -19.55 -7.46 -0.73
C GLU A 161 -19.72 -8.67 0.21
N CYS A 162 -18.73 -9.56 0.25
CA CYS A 162 -18.64 -10.60 1.26
C CYS A 162 -17.42 -10.33 2.14
N PHE A 163 -17.40 -9.17 2.80
CA PHE A 163 -16.46 -8.97 3.88
C PHE A 163 -17.06 -9.57 5.14
N ALA A 164 -16.39 -10.60 5.67
CA ALA A 164 -16.71 -11.16 6.97
C ALA A 164 -16.70 -10.02 8.00
N SER A 165 -17.64 -10.03 8.93
CA SER A 165 -17.55 -9.18 10.11
C SER A 165 -16.21 -9.44 10.80
N LEU A 166 -15.56 -8.38 11.31
CA LEU A 166 -14.39 -8.52 12.17
C LEU A 166 -14.66 -9.58 13.25
N PRO A 167 -13.81 -10.63 13.38
CA PRO A 167 -13.93 -11.55 14.49
C PRO A 167 -13.86 -10.79 15.81
N LYS A 168 -14.55 -11.29 16.84
CA LYS A 168 -14.65 -10.60 18.13
C LYS A 168 -13.29 -10.25 18.73
N ASP A 169 -12.31 -11.15 18.57
CA ASP A 169 -10.95 -10.96 19.07
C ASP A 169 -10.20 -9.81 18.36
N ALA A 170 -10.61 -9.48 17.14
CA ALA A 170 -10.06 -8.37 16.35
C ALA A 170 -10.78 -7.04 16.59
N LEU A 171 -11.91 -7.02 17.31
CA LEU A 171 -12.65 -5.78 17.60
C LEU A 171 -12.00 -4.96 18.71
N SER A 172 -11.45 -5.65 19.72
CA SER A 172 -10.89 -5.01 20.93
C SER A 172 -9.80 -3.96 20.64
N PRO A 173 -8.82 -4.19 19.75
CA PRO A 173 -7.82 -3.16 19.43
C PRO A 173 -8.43 -1.90 18.79
N PHE A 174 -9.44 -2.04 17.93
CA PHE A 174 -10.10 -0.89 17.30
C PHE A 174 -11.02 -0.14 18.26
N GLU A 175 -11.68 -0.85 19.18
CA GLU A 175 -12.43 -0.22 20.28
C GLU A 175 -11.49 0.62 21.16
N GLN A 176 -10.32 0.09 21.50
CA GLN A 176 -9.29 0.82 22.25
C GLN A 176 -8.82 2.08 21.52
N LEU A 177 -8.66 2.04 20.19
CA LEU A 177 -8.34 3.23 19.40
C LEU A 177 -9.45 4.28 19.42
N ARG A 178 -10.72 3.85 19.37
CA ARG A 178 -11.88 4.76 19.44
C ARG A 178 -11.96 5.44 20.80
N GLU A 179 -11.78 4.68 21.88
CA GLU A 179 -11.74 5.21 23.24
C GLU A 179 -10.60 6.19 23.44
N LEU A 180 -9.40 5.85 22.94
CA LEU A 180 -8.23 6.72 23.00
C LEU A 180 -8.46 8.02 22.21
N ASN A 181 -9.08 7.94 21.04
CA ASN A 181 -9.43 9.10 20.24
C ASN A 181 -10.40 10.04 21.01
N ALA A 182 -11.45 9.48 21.61
CA ALA A 182 -12.41 10.23 22.41
C ALA A 182 -11.76 10.87 23.65
N TYR A 183 -10.86 10.15 24.32
CA TYR A 183 -10.12 10.66 25.46
C TYR A 183 -9.23 11.85 25.07
N CYS A 184 -8.48 11.76 23.96
CA CYS A 184 -7.65 12.85 23.47
C CYS A 184 -8.48 14.09 23.13
N GLY A 185 -9.61 13.90 22.44
CA GLY A 185 -10.55 14.99 22.12
C GLY A 185 -11.17 15.67 23.34
N ALA A 186 -11.36 14.94 24.43
CA ALA A 186 -11.85 15.50 25.70
C ALA A 186 -10.78 16.34 26.43
N GLN A 187 -9.49 16.07 26.18
CA GLN A 187 -8.38 16.76 26.84
C GLN A 187 -7.86 17.96 26.05
N ASP A 188 -7.89 17.89 24.72
CA ASP A 188 -7.34 18.90 23.83
C ASP A 188 -8.40 19.34 22.80
N PRO A 189 -8.91 20.58 22.89
CA PRO A 189 -9.87 21.12 21.91
C PRO A 189 -9.32 21.23 20.48
N THR A 190 -8.00 21.17 20.29
CA THR A 190 -7.36 21.20 18.96
C THR A 190 -7.23 19.82 18.32
N HIS A 191 -7.52 18.75 19.08
CA HIS A 191 -7.50 17.38 18.59
C HIS A 191 -8.63 17.12 17.59
N ASP A 192 -8.25 16.75 16.37
CA ASP A 192 -9.20 16.46 15.28
C ASP A 192 -9.85 15.08 15.47
N THR A 193 -10.83 15.01 16.37
CA THR A 193 -11.51 13.75 16.73
C THR A 193 -12.19 13.10 15.52
N ASP A 194 -12.71 13.91 14.59
CA ASP A 194 -13.44 13.45 13.41
C ASP A 194 -12.49 12.78 12.41
N ILE A 195 -11.31 13.36 12.15
CA ILE A 195 -10.36 12.77 11.19
C ILE A 195 -9.79 11.44 11.68
N TYR A 196 -9.54 11.33 12.99
CA TYR A 196 -9.13 10.06 13.58
C TYR A 196 -10.25 9.03 13.52
N SER A 197 -11.50 9.42 13.83
CA SER A 197 -12.65 8.53 13.75
C SER A 197 -12.82 7.97 12.33
N GLU A 198 -12.82 8.84 11.31
CA GLU A 198 -12.92 8.41 9.92
C GLU A 198 -11.75 7.48 9.52
N THR A 199 -10.54 7.74 10.00
CA THR A 199 -9.37 6.92 9.67
C THR A 199 -9.40 5.56 10.37
N ILE A 200 -9.87 5.51 11.63
CA ILE A 200 -10.06 4.26 12.40
C ILE A 200 -11.13 3.39 11.74
N GLU A 201 -12.26 3.95 11.33
CA GLU A 201 -13.30 3.17 10.62
C GLU A 201 -12.80 2.69 9.25
N ASN A 202 -12.06 3.52 8.51
CA ASN A 202 -11.41 3.08 7.28
C ASN A 202 -10.43 1.92 7.53
N LEU A 203 -9.73 1.92 8.67
CA LEU A 203 -8.82 0.83 9.04
C LEU A 203 -9.60 -0.44 9.42
N ALA A 204 -10.69 -0.32 10.18
CA ALA A 204 -11.58 -1.43 10.52
C ALA A 204 -12.18 -2.08 9.26
N ASP A 205 -12.64 -1.27 8.31
CA ASP A 205 -13.14 -1.69 6.99
C ASP A 205 -12.13 -2.54 6.22
N VAL A 206 -10.89 -2.06 6.07
CA VAL A 206 -9.86 -2.79 5.33
C VAL A 206 -9.39 -4.02 6.09
N THR A 207 -9.51 -4.03 7.42
CA THR A 207 -9.23 -5.20 8.25
C THR A 207 -10.27 -6.28 8.02
N ALA A 208 -11.56 -5.96 8.07
CA ALA A 208 -12.64 -6.87 7.68
C ALA A 208 -12.42 -7.43 6.27
N ALA A 209 -11.92 -6.59 5.36
CA ALA A 209 -11.57 -7.00 4.01
C ALA A 209 -10.38 -7.97 3.93
N ALA A 210 -9.37 -7.79 4.78
CA ALA A 210 -8.28 -8.74 4.94
C ALA A 210 -8.79 -10.11 5.45
N TYR A 211 -9.69 -10.12 6.44
CA TYR A 211 -10.35 -11.35 6.92
C TYR A 211 -11.22 -12.02 5.85
N GLY A 212 -11.86 -11.23 5.00
CA GLY A 212 -12.60 -11.69 3.82
C GLY A 212 -11.71 -12.25 2.70
N GLY A 213 -10.38 -12.20 2.86
CA GLY A 213 -9.41 -12.89 2.02
C GLY A 213 -8.69 -12.02 0.99
N LEU A 214 -8.81 -10.69 1.06
CA LEU A 214 -7.99 -9.79 0.24
C LEU A 214 -6.49 -9.94 0.57
N THR A 215 -5.64 -9.65 -0.43
CA THR A 215 -4.18 -9.63 -0.27
C THR A 215 -3.72 -8.42 0.54
N SER A 216 -2.58 -8.53 1.24
CA SER A 216 -2.05 -7.44 2.07
C SER A 216 -1.78 -6.18 1.24
N ILE A 217 -1.26 -6.34 0.01
CA ILE A 217 -1.08 -5.20 -0.91
C ILE A 217 -2.38 -4.51 -1.31
N THR A 218 -3.46 -5.25 -1.53
CA THR A 218 -4.77 -4.65 -1.83
C THR A 218 -5.31 -3.88 -0.63
N VAL A 219 -5.15 -4.44 0.57
CA VAL A 219 -5.55 -3.81 1.85
C VAL A 219 -4.77 -2.51 2.07
N ALA A 220 -3.44 -2.55 1.97
CA ALA A 220 -2.56 -1.39 2.14
C ALA A 220 -2.87 -0.28 1.13
N ALA A 221 -2.96 -0.63 -0.16
CA ALA A 221 -3.27 0.33 -1.22
C ALA A 221 -4.65 0.97 -1.00
N ARG A 222 -5.67 0.17 -0.65
CA ARG A 222 -7.03 0.67 -0.40
C ARG A 222 -7.08 1.64 0.77
N TRP A 223 -6.41 1.30 1.87
CA TRP A 223 -6.34 2.16 3.04
C TRP A 223 -5.63 3.49 2.70
N ALA A 224 -4.45 3.40 2.09
CA ALA A 224 -3.65 4.57 1.71
C ALA A 224 -4.37 5.49 0.72
N ILE A 225 -5.07 4.91 -0.27
CA ILE A 225 -5.89 5.68 -1.22
C ILE A 225 -7.00 6.42 -0.48
N ARG A 226 -7.65 5.86 0.55
CA ARG A 226 -8.77 6.49 1.26
C ARG A 226 -8.36 7.58 2.27
N LEU A 227 -7.08 7.69 2.61
CA LEU A 227 -6.59 8.67 3.56
C LEU A 227 -6.91 10.11 3.15
N LYS A 228 -7.31 10.92 4.14
CA LYS A 228 -7.46 12.36 3.99
C LYS A 228 -6.12 13.07 4.13
N SER A 229 -6.01 14.25 3.51
CA SER A 229 -4.82 15.10 3.64
C SER A 229 -4.53 15.51 5.09
N GLN A 230 -5.59 15.76 5.88
CA GLN A 230 -5.49 16.16 7.28
C GLN A 230 -4.81 15.07 8.12
N PHE A 231 -5.23 13.81 7.98
CA PHE A 231 -4.57 12.71 8.67
C PHE A 231 -3.10 12.56 8.28
N VAL A 232 -2.77 12.73 6.99
CA VAL A 232 -1.37 12.67 6.55
C VAL A 232 -0.52 13.79 7.17
N ASN A 233 -1.10 14.97 7.38
CA ASN A 233 -0.41 16.04 8.10
C ASN A 233 -0.18 15.69 9.57
N LEU A 234 -1.15 15.04 10.23
CA LEU A 234 -0.98 14.57 11.62
C LEU A 234 0.17 13.57 11.75
N ILE A 235 0.38 12.69 10.76
CA ILE A 235 1.55 11.79 10.76
C ILE A 235 2.85 12.60 10.60
N ARG A 236 2.88 13.58 9.69
CA ARG A 236 4.07 14.45 9.46
C ARG A 236 4.39 15.33 10.68
N GLU A 237 3.37 15.74 11.40
CA GLU A 237 3.46 16.44 12.69
C GLU A 237 3.84 15.50 13.83
N ARG A 238 4.06 14.21 13.54
CA ARG A 238 4.54 13.20 14.47
C ARG A 238 3.56 12.95 15.62
N SER A 239 2.26 13.12 15.35
CA SER A 239 1.22 12.85 16.34
C SER A 239 1.26 11.38 16.78
N PRO A 240 1.35 11.11 18.10
CA PRO A 240 1.44 9.74 18.61
C PRO A 240 0.25 8.86 18.20
N LEU A 241 -0.98 9.37 18.24
CA LEU A 241 -2.16 8.59 17.85
C LEU A 241 -2.13 8.23 16.36
N ALA A 242 -1.66 9.14 15.51
CA ALA A 242 -1.53 8.88 14.08
C ALA A 242 -0.50 7.78 13.80
N LEU A 243 0.63 7.79 14.53
CA LEU A 243 1.65 6.74 14.45
C LEU A 243 1.14 5.39 14.98
N ILE A 244 0.36 5.37 16.06
CA ILE A 244 -0.27 4.14 16.56
C ILE A 244 -1.21 3.53 15.52
N ILE A 245 -2.01 4.35 14.82
CA ILE A 245 -2.90 3.87 13.75
C ILE A 245 -2.09 3.24 12.59
N LEU A 246 -0.94 3.81 12.24
CA LEU A 246 -0.02 3.21 11.26
C LEU A 246 0.52 1.85 11.72
N MET A 247 0.83 1.70 13.01
CA MET A 247 1.24 0.40 13.54
C MET A 247 0.11 -0.62 13.46
N HIS A 248 -1.14 -0.23 13.73
CA HIS A 248 -2.28 -1.13 13.59
C HIS A 248 -2.46 -1.59 12.14
N LEU A 249 -2.24 -0.71 11.16
CA LEU A 249 -2.18 -1.13 9.75
C LEU A 249 -1.12 -2.22 9.55
N CYS A 250 0.09 -2.07 10.08
CA CYS A 250 1.13 -3.10 9.95
C CYS A 250 0.71 -4.44 10.56
N GLY A 251 0.07 -4.43 11.73
CA GLY A 251 -0.48 -5.64 12.36
C GLY A 251 -1.56 -6.31 11.51
N VAL A 252 -2.38 -5.54 10.80
CA VAL A 252 -3.36 -6.09 9.84
C VAL A 252 -2.66 -6.70 8.62
N LEU A 253 -1.58 -6.07 8.14
CA LEU A 253 -0.84 -6.51 6.96
C LEU A 253 0.03 -7.74 7.21
N SER A 254 0.47 -7.98 8.45
CA SER A 254 1.30 -9.15 8.82
C SER A 254 0.54 -10.48 8.78
N ARG A 255 -0.79 -10.44 8.83
CA ARG A 255 -1.65 -11.63 8.92
C ARG A 255 -1.57 -12.55 7.71
N ARG A 256 -1.19 -12.02 6.55
CA ARG A 256 -0.83 -12.82 5.38
C ARG A 256 0.66 -12.71 5.14
N GLN A 257 1.35 -13.83 5.35
CA GLN A 257 2.75 -13.93 4.97
C GLN A 257 2.89 -13.88 3.43
N TYR A 258 4.00 -13.31 2.95
CA TYR A 258 4.54 -13.45 1.58
C TYR A 258 4.06 -12.51 0.46
N ASP A 259 3.61 -11.28 0.75
CA ASP A 259 3.58 -10.23 -0.29
C ASP A 259 4.97 -9.57 -0.41
N TRP A 260 5.76 -9.96 -1.42
CA TRP A 260 7.15 -9.50 -1.66
C TRP A 260 7.32 -7.97 -1.70
N CYS A 261 6.23 -7.24 -1.95
CA CYS A 261 6.20 -5.79 -2.07
C CYS A 261 5.93 -5.07 -0.74
N ILE A 262 5.51 -5.75 0.31
CA ILE A 262 5.19 -5.13 1.61
C ILE A 262 6.01 -5.72 2.76
N ASP A 263 6.61 -6.89 2.57
CA ASP A 263 7.39 -7.64 3.56
C ASP A 263 8.29 -6.76 4.45
N GLN A 264 9.10 -5.87 3.89
CA GLN A 264 10.01 -5.03 4.68
C GLN A 264 9.29 -4.01 5.57
N TRP A 265 8.16 -3.48 5.11
CA TRP A 265 7.42 -2.45 5.83
C TRP A 265 6.75 -2.99 7.08
N ILE A 266 6.23 -4.22 7.01
CA ILE A 266 5.59 -4.90 8.13
C ILE A 266 6.53 -5.03 9.33
N PHE A 267 7.84 -5.17 9.10
CA PHE A 267 8.81 -5.31 10.19
C PHE A 267 9.53 -4.00 10.54
N ARG A 268 9.94 -3.20 9.55
CA ARG A 268 10.74 -1.99 9.80
C ARG A 268 9.91 -0.86 10.41
N LEU A 269 8.70 -0.63 9.89
CA LEU A 269 7.90 0.52 10.30
C LEU A 269 7.44 0.43 11.76
N PRO A 270 6.92 -0.70 12.27
CA PRO A 270 6.55 -0.80 13.68
C PRO A 270 7.73 -0.66 14.63
N LYS A 271 8.90 -1.23 14.30
CA LYS A 271 10.14 -1.02 15.07
C LYS A 271 10.50 0.47 15.16
N ALA A 272 10.50 1.15 14.02
CA ALA A 272 10.80 2.58 13.96
C ALA A 272 9.80 3.41 14.78
N ILE A 273 8.50 3.12 14.67
CA ILE A 273 7.47 3.83 15.44
C ILE A 273 7.62 3.53 16.94
N TRP A 274 7.87 2.28 17.33
CA TRP A 274 8.04 1.90 18.73
C TRP A 274 9.18 2.64 19.42
N GLN A 275 10.29 2.86 18.70
CA GLN A 275 11.47 3.56 19.21
C GLN A 275 11.23 5.06 19.45
N VAL A 276 10.35 5.70 18.67
CA VAL A 276 10.07 7.14 18.80
C VAL A 276 8.86 7.45 19.70
N LEU A 277 8.10 6.43 20.09
CA LEU A 277 6.87 6.58 20.84
C LEU A 277 7.16 6.68 22.35
N ASP A 278 6.61 7.71 23.01
CA ASP A 278 6.70 7.82 24.48
C ASP A 278 6.07 6.61 25.18
N ASP A 279 6.57 6.25 26.37
CA ASP A 279 6.10 5.09 27.13
C ASP A 279 4.60 5.11 27.47
N ARG A 280 4.00 6.30 27.62
CA ARG A 280 2.55 6.46 27.87
C ARG A 280 1.69 5.95 26.71
N TRP A 281 2.22 5.93 25.49
CA TRP A 281 1.50 5.55 24.28
C TRP A 281 1.73 4.09 23.88
N LYS A 282 2.85 3.50 24.33
CA LYS A 282 3.22 2.10 24.05
C LYS A 282 2.13 1.06 24.38
N PRO A 283 1.34 1.18 25.49
CA PRO A 283 0.26 0.23 25.77
C PRO A 283 -0.77 0.10 24.64
N TYR A 284 -1.07 1.19 23.94
CA TYR A 284 -2.01 1.19 22.81
C TYR A 284 -1.39 0.63 21.54
N ALA A 285 -0.07 0.48 21.51
CA ALA A 285 0.69 -0.05 20.38
C ALA A 285 1.11 -1.51 20.59
N GLN A 286 0.75 -2.15 21.71
CA GLN A 286 1.18 -3.51 22.03
C GLN A 286 0.57 -4.58 21.12
N TRP A 287 -0.74 -4.48 20.82
CA TRP A 287 -1.42 -5.44 19.95
C TRP A 287 -0.69 -5.67 18.61
N PRO A 288 -0.40 -4.63 17.80
CA PRO A 288 0.28 -4.84 16.54
C PRO A 288 1.72 -5.36 16.72
N MET A 289 2.41 -5.02 17.82
CA MET A 289 3.75 -5.56 18.08
C MET A 289 3.71 -7.06 18.35
N ILE A 290 2.74 -7.51 19.14
CA ILE A 290 2.54 -8.94 19.44
C ILE A 290 2.11 -9.70 18.18
N GLU A 291 1.22 -9.12 17.36
CA GLU A 291 0.77 -9.73 16.11
C GLU A 291 1.91 -9.91 15.09
N ILE A 292 2.93 -9.04 15.12
CA ILE A 292 4.04 -9.03 14.15
C ILE A 292 5.25 -9.83 14.64
N PHE A 293 5.64 -9.67 15.90
CA PHE A 293 6.89 -10.18 16.49
C PHE A 293 6.67 -11.22 17.60
N GLY A 294 5.41 -11.52 17.96
CA GLY A 294 5.08 -12.45 19.04
C GLY A 294 5.10 -11.83 20.44
N GLN A 295 4.81 -12.65 21.47
CA GLN A 295 4.64 -12.16 22.84
C GLN A 295 5.92 -11.58 23.46
N ASP A 296 7.08 -12.08 23.04
CA ASP A 296 8.39 -11.69 23.57
C ASP A 296 9.08 -10.59 22.73
N PHE A 297 8.31 -9.80 21.97
CA PHE A 297 8.83 -8.83 21.00
C PHE A 297 9.82 -7.82 21.57
N LEU A 298 9.76 -7.51 22.88
CA LEU A 298 10.72 -6.60 23.53
C LEU A 298 12.16 -7.11 23.38
N ASN A 299 12.36 -8.42 23.42
CA ASN A 299 13.67 -9.05 23.22
C ASN A 299 14.15 -8.95 21.76
N GLU A 300 13.24 -8.81 20.78
CA GLU A 300 13.59 -8.70 19.35
C GLU A 300 13.93 -7.27 18.91
N ILE A 301 13.62 -6.26 19.74
CA ILE A 301 13.77 -4.84 19.40
C ILE A 301 14.92 -4.20 20.17
N GLU A 302 15.29 -4.75 21.32
CA GLU A 302 16.45 -4.30 22.10
C GLU A 302 17.81 -4.86 21.59
N VAL A 303 17.78 -5.76 20.60
CA VAL A 303 18.98 -6.48 20.09
C VAL A 303 19.55 -5.88 18.80
N ASP A 304 18.87 -4.91 18.17
CA ASP A 304 19.31 -4.22 16.95
C ASP A 304 20.00 -2.86 17.25
#